data_AF-A0A0U2Z7A6-F1
#
_entry.id   AF-A0A0U2Z7A6-F1
#
_cell.length_a   1.000
_cell.length_b   1.000
_cell.length_c   1.000
_cell.angle_alpha   90.00
_cell.angle_beta   90.00
_cell.angle_gamma   90.00
#
_symmetry.space_group_name_H-M   'P 1'
#
loop_
_entity.id
_entity.type
_entity.pdbx_description
1 polymer ?
#
loop_
_entity_poly.entity_id
_entity_poly.type
_entity_poly.pdbx_seq_one_letter_code
_entity_poly.pdbx_strand_id
1 'polypeptide(L)'
;MEPVTIIAGISAFLQATQTWMQYRDSSRAAEAFKLEMLNAPKRPEILSDAKQVADIVPPKVLETLWQRSRKCWNNYIEMLDEPDGTYTPKELDDATFATNNCVCRELKRIKVVLGGRLPPGKMQEAWDVAGCS
;
A
#
# COMPACT_ATOMS: atom_id res chain seq x y z
N MET A 1 6.78 -4.88 14.75
CA MET A 1 5.94 -5.54 13.74
C MET A 1 6.81 -6.25 12.71
N GLU A 2 6.31 -7.29 12.06
CA GLU A 2 7.07 -8.01 11.01
C GLU A 2 7.16 -7.16 9.72
N PRO A 3 8.36 -6.95 9.14
CA PRO A 3 8.56 -6.21 7.89
C PRO A 3 7.68 -6.69 6.73
N VAL A 4 7.34 -7.99 6.73
CA VAL A 4 6.45 -8.62 5.74
C VAL A 4 5.08 -7.93 5.67
N THR A 5 4.56 -7.46 6.80
CA THR A 5 3.24 -6.82 6.86
C THR A 5 3.23 -5.47 6.16
N ILE A 6 4.35 -4.75 6.16
CA ILE A 6 4.48 -3.47 5.45
C ILE A 6 4.40 -3.68 3.95
N ILE A 7 5.20 -4.62 3.45
CA ILE A 7 5.24 -4.94 2.01
C ILE A 7 3.89 -5.50 1.56
N ALA A 8 3.28 -6.38 2.36
CA ALA A 8 1.95 -6.92 2.08
C ALA A 8 0.88 -5.81 2.05
N GLY A 9 0.91 -4.86 2.99
CA GLY A 9 -0.01 -3.72 3.01
C GLY A 9 0.11 -2.82 1.79
N ILE A 10 1.35 -2.54 1.36
CA ILE A 10 1.61 -1.80 0.12
C ILE A 10 1.06 -2.58 -1.08
N SER A 11 1.35 -3.88 -1.17
CA SER A 11 0.86 -4.74 -2.25
C SER A 11 -0.67 -4.78 -2.31
N ALA A 12 -1.33 -4.91 -1.16
CA ALA A 12 -2.79 -4.91 -1.04
C ALA A 12 -3.40 -3.58 -1.46
N PHE A 13 -2.80 -2.47 -1.05
CA PHE A 13 -3.23 -1.15 -1.48
C PHE A 13 -3.16 -0.97 -3.00
N LEU A 14 -2.07 -1.41 -3.63
CA LEU A 14 -1.93 -1.35 -5.09
C LEU A 14 -3.00 -2.19 -5.78
N GLN A 15 -3.25 -3.40 -5.27
CA GLN A 15 -4.25 -4.29 -5.83
C GLN A 15 -5.66 -3.70 -5.73
N ALA A 16 -6.01 -3.09 -4.60
CA ALA A 16 -7.29 -2.40 -4.40
C ALA A 16 -7.46 -1.24 -5.39
N THR A 17 -6.44 -0.38 -5.48
CA THR A 17 -6.43 0.78 -6.36
C THR A 17 -6.57 0.39 -7.83
N GLN A 18 -5.78 -0.59 -8.29
CA GLN A 18 -5.87 -1.10 -9.66
C GLN A 18 -7.26 -1.70 -9.95
N THR A 19 -7.82 -2.44 -9.00
CA THR A 19 -9.15 -3.04 -9.14
C THR A 19 -10.23 -1.97 -9.23
N TRP A 20 -10.18 -0.94 -8.39
CA TRP A 20 -11.09 0.21 -8.47
C TRP A 20 -10.99 0.91 -9.83
N MET A 21 -9.76 1.23 -10.27
CA MET A 21 -9.54 1.94 -11.54
C MET A 21 -9.99 1.12 -12.76
N GLN A 22 -9.87 -0.21 -12.71
CA GLN A 22 -10.23 -1.09 -13.82
C GLN A 22 -11.74 -1.39 -13.87
N TYR A 23 -12.37 -1.67 -12.73
CA TYR A 23 -13.74 -2.21 -12.70
C TYR A 23 -14.78 -1.24 -12.17
N ARG A 24 -14.35 -0.16 -11.46
CA ARG A 24 -15.25 0.82 -10.82
C ARG A 24 -16.24 0.17 -9.86
N ASP A 25 -15.78 -0.88 -9.18
CA ASP A 25 -16.54 -1.71 -8.24
C ASP A 25 -15.82 -1.66 -6.89
N SER A 26 -16.44 -1.02 -5.89
CA SER A 26 -15.90 -0.82 -4.56
C SER A 26 -15.78 -2.14 -3.79
N SER A 27 -16.83 -2.95 -3.83
CA SER A 27 -16.87 -4.27 -3.19
C SER A 27 -15.75 -5.17 -3.71
N ARG A 28 -15.53 -5.20 -5.03
CA ARG A 28 -14.45 -5.96 -5.64
C ARG A 28 -13.07 -5.43 -5.28
N ALA A 29 -12.91 -4.10 -5.20
CA ALA A 29 -11.64 -3.48 -4.81
C ALA A 29 -11.29 -3.77 -3.33
N ALA A 30 -12.27 -3.72 -2.43
CA ALA A 30 -12.14 -4.11 -1.04
C ALA A 30 -11.77 -5.59 -0.88
N GLU A 31 -12.43 -6.48 -1.63
CA GLU A 31 -12.11 -7.91 -1.63
C GLU A 31 -10.67 -8.14 -2.12
N ALA A 32 -10.26 -7.44 -3.18
CA ALA A 32 -8.91 -7.54 -3.71
C ALA A 32 -7.84 -7.12 -2.68
N PHE A 33 -8.11 -6.07 -1.89
CA PHE A 33 -7.26 -5.70 -0.75
C PHE A 33 -7.15 -6.83 0.28
N LYS A 34 -8.28 -7.38 0.71
CA LYS A 34 -8.35 -8.42 1.75
C LYS A 34 -7.63 -9.70 1.33
N LEU A 35 -7.86 -10.15 0.10
CA LEU A 35 -7.21 -11.33 -0.47
C LEU A 35 -5.70 -11.12 -0.57
N GLU A 36 -5.29 -9.95 -1.03
CA GLU A 36 -3.88 -9.63 -1.17
C GLU A 36 -3.18 -9.50 0.19
N MET A 37 -3.81 -8.90 1.20
CA MET A 37 -3.31 -8.88 2.58
C MET A 37 -3.11 -10.29 3.16
N LEU A 38 -3.98 -11.23 2.82
CA LEU A 38 -3.91 -12.62 3.30
C LEU A 38 -2.85 -13.44 2.58
N ASN A 39 -2.64 -13.18 1.29
CA ASN A 39 -1.81 -14.02 0.42
C ASN A 39 -0.40 -13.46 0.23
N ALA A 40 -0.22 -12.15 0.15
CA ALA A 40 1.07 -11.52 -0.05
C ALA A 40 2.13 -11.98 0.97
N PRO A 41 1.86 -12.08 2.29
CA PRO A 41 2.88 -12.53 3.25
C PRO A 41 3.42 -13.94 3.01
N LYS A 42 2.74 -14.75 2.20
CA LYS A 42 3.14 -16.14 1.87
C LYS A 42 3.98 -16.21 0.61
N ARG A 43 4.05 -15.13 -0.19
CA ARG A 43 4.74 -15.16 -1.47
C ARG A 43 6.25 -14.95 -1.30
N PRO A 44 7.11 -15.76 -1.96
CA PRO A 44 8.56 -15.68 -1.79
C PRO A 44 9.16 -14.30 -2.07
N GLU A 45 8.64 -13.57 -3.06
CA GLU A 45 9.10 -12.24 -3.40
C GLU A 45 8.82 -11.21 -2.29
N ILE A 46 7.66 -11.30 -1.62
CA ILE A 46 7.31 -10.42 -0.51
C ILE A 46 8.21 -10.67 0.71
N LEU A 47 8.51 -11.95 0.98
CA LEU A 47 9.43 -12.34 2.05
C LEU A 47 10.86 -11.85 1.77
N SER A 48 11.30 -11.93 0.52
CA SER A 48 12.60 -11.44 0.08
C SER A 48 12.72 -9.92 0.22
N ASP A 49 11.72 -9.17 -0.26
CA ASP A 49 11.65 -7.71 -0.14
C ASP A 49 11.65 -7.28 1.34
N ALA A 50 10.84 -7.97 2.16
CA ALA A 50 10.75 -7.72 3.58
C ALA A 50 12.09 -7.91 4.30
N LYS A 51 12.85 -8.96 3.94
CA LYS A 51 14.19 -9.22 4.48
C LYS A 51 15.17 -8.11 4.10
N GLN A 52 15.22 -7.72 2.83
CA GLN A 52 16.12 -6.64 2.37
C GLN A 52 15.84 -5.32 3.11
N VAL A 53 14.57 -5.01 3.33
CA VAL A 53 14.16 -3.82 4.08
C VAL A 53 14.55 -3.93 5.55
N ALA A 54 14.37 -5.11 6.17
CA ALA A 54 14.74 -5.37 7.56
C ALA A 54 16.24 -5.26 7.82
N ASP A 55 17.07 -5.67 6.85
CA ASP A 55 18.53 -5.63 6.96
C ASP A 55 19.09 -4.19 6.92
N ILE A 56 18.34 -3.24 6.36
CA ILE A 56 18.79 -1.85 6.19
C ILE A 56 18.12 -0.92 7.21
N VAL A 57 16.84 -1.14 7.52
CA VAL A 57 16.03 -0.21 8.29
C VAL A 57 15.85 -0.69 9.73
N PRO A 58 16.21 0.12 10.75
CA PRO A 58 15.99 -0.26 12.14
C PRO A 58 14.52 -0.58 12.44
N PRO A 59 14.21 -1.59 13.29
CA PRO A 59 12.84 -2.01 13.56
C PRO A 59 11.90 -0.89 14.02
N LYS A 60 12.40 0.07 14.81
CA LYS A 60 11.61 1.23 15.28
C LYS A 60 11.20 2.17 14.14
N VAL A 61 12.06 2.31 13.13
CA VAL A 61 11.77 3.09 11.93
C VAL A 61 10.73 2.36 11.09
N LEU A 62 10.86 1.03 10.91
CA LEU A 62 9.86 0.21 10.23
C LEU A 62 8.48 0.27 10.88
N GLU A 63 8.41 0.19 12.21
CA GLU A 63 7.15 0.36 12.94
C GLU A 63 6.53 1.73 12.66
N THR A 64 7.33 2.80 12.69
CA THR A 64 6.84 4.16 12.41
C THR A 64 6.32 4.29 10.97
N LEU A 65 7.04 3.71 10.02
CA LEU A 65 6.67 3.71 8.60
C LEU A 65 5.39 2.91 8.37
N TRP A 66 5.26 1.75 9.01
CA TRP A 66 4.04 0.97 8.99
C TRP A 66 2.85 1.78 9.47
N GLN A 67 2.93 2.36 10.67
CA GLN A 67 1.80 3.06 11.28
C GLN A 67 1.34 4.24 10.42
N ARG A 68 2.27 4.91 9.73
CA ARG A 68 1.95 6.01 8.83
C ARG A 68 1.37 5.53 7.51
N SER A 69 1.98 4.52 6.91
CA SER A 69 1.53 3.96 5.64
C SER A 69 0.14 3.34 5.80
N ARG A 70 -0.08 2.59 6.90
CA ARG A 70 -1.39 2.05 7.29
C ARG A 70 -2.47 3.11 7.35
N LYS A 71 -2.17 4.27 7.94
CA LYS A 71 -3.12 5.39 7.99
C LYS A 71 -3.47 5.94 6.61
N CYS A 72 -2.58 5.83 5.62
CA CYS A 72 -2.87 6.28 4.27
C CYS A 72 -4.02 5.51 3.63
N TRP A 73 -4.04 4.19 3.78
CA TRP A 73 -5.02 3.34 3.12
C TRP A 73 -6.18 2.88 4.02
N ASN A 74 -6.06 2.93 5.35
CA ASN A 74 -7.17 2.52 6.23
C ASN A 74 -8.48 3.22 5.87
N ASN A 75 -8.48 4.56 5.77
CA ASN A 75 -9.70 5.31 5.45
C ASN A 75 -10.24 4.93 4.06
N TYR A 76 -9.36 4.70 3.10
CA TYR A 76 -9.78 4.29 1.75
C TYR A 76 -10.39 2.89 1.75
N ILE A 77 -9.80 1.94 2.47
CA ILE A 77 -10.37 0.59 2.61
C ILE A 77 -11.68 0.61 3.37
N GLU A 78 -11.81 1.42 4.42
CA GLU A 78 -13.07 1.65 5.11
C GLU A 78 -14.13 2.19 4.14
N MET A 79 -13.78 3.14 3.26
CA MET A 79 -14.71 3.64 2.25
C MET A 79 -15.11 2.58 1.21
N LEU A 80 -14.19 1.70 0.81
CA LEU A 80 -14.48 0.61 -0.13
C LEU A 80 -15.35 -0.50 0.50
N ASP A 81 -15.27 -0.68 1.82
CA ASP A 81 -16.01 -1.70 2.57
C ASP A 81 -17.44 -1.26 2.96
N GLU A 82 -17.77 0.03 2.82
CA GLU A 82 -19.14 0.50 3.02
C GLU A 82 -20.10 -0.08 1.96
N PRO A 83 -21.40 -0.24 2.27
CA PRO A 83 -22.38 -0.76 1.33
C PRO A 83 -22.35 -0.02 -0.01
N ASP A 84 -22.51 -0.76 -1.10
CA ASP A 84 -22.52 -0.19 -2.45
C ASP A 84 -23.49 0.99 -2.56
N GLY A 85 -23.01 2.10 -3.12
CA GLY A 85 -23.77 3.34 -3.25
C GLY A 85 -23.66 4.30 -2.06
N THR A 86 -22.96 3.92 -0.97
CA THR A 86 -22.66 4.85 0.14
C THR A 86 -21.78 6.01 -0.30
N TYR A 87 -20.79 5.73 -1.16
CA TYR A 87 -19.95 6.74 -1.79
C TYR A 87 -20.16 6.76 -3.29
N THR A 88 -20.12 7.95 -3.87
CA THR A 88 -20.12 8.15 -5.31
C THR A 88 -18.78 7.72 -5.92
N PRO A 89 -18.74 7.37 -7.22
CA PRO A 89 -17.48 7.08 -7.90
C PRO A 89 -16.46 8.22 -7.81
N LYS A 90 -16.93 9.47 -7.76
CA LYS A 90 -16.04 10.64 -7.63
C LYS A 90 -15.39 10.70 -6.24
N GLU A 91 -16.15 10.44 -5.17
CA GLU A 91 -15.59 10.42 -3.81
C GLU A 91 -14.56 9.30 -3.65
N LEU A 92 -14.80 8.14 -4.28
CA LEU A 92 -13.84 7.04 -4.31
C LEU A 92 -12.60 7.37 -5.15
N ASP A 93 -12.74 8.12 -6.26
CA ASP A 93 -11.61 8.65 -7.01
C ASP A 93 -10.77 9.61 -6.18
N ASP A 94 -11.42 10.60 -5.55
CA ASP A 94 -10.76 11.59 -4.69
C ASP A 94 -10.04 10.89 -3.53
N ALA A 95 -10.66 9.88 -2.92
CA ALA A 95 -10.03 9.05 -1.88
C ALA A 95 -8.83 8.25 -2.42
N THR A 96 -8.95 7.65 -3.61
CA THR A 96 -7.87 6.93 -4.28
C THR A 96 -6.67 7.85 -4.52
N PHE A 97 -6.89 9.06 -5.06
CA PHE A 97 -5.84 10.06 -5.26
C PHE A 97 -5.22 10.53 -3.94
N ALA A 98 -6.04 10.78 -2.92
CA ALA A 98 -5.56 11.17 -1.60
C ALA A 98 -4.67 10.08 -0.97
N THR A 99 -5.06 8.81 -1.08
CA THR A 99 -4.27 7.68 -0.59
C THR A 99 -2.99 7.49 -1.37
N ASN A 100 -3.01 7.58 -2.72
CA ASN A 100 -1.80 7.56 -3.54
C ASN A 100 -0.79 8.63 -3.09
N ASN A 101 -1.25 9.87 -2.90
CA ASN A 101 -0.40 10.98 -2.42
C ASN A 101 0.17 10.71 -1.02
N CYS A 102 -0.61 10.11 -0.13
CA CYS A 102 -0.15 9.73 1.20
C CYS A 102 0.92 8.62 1.13
N VAL A 103 0.68 7.56 0.34
CA VAL A 103 1.63 6.47 0.14
C VAL A 103 2.94 6.99 -0.47
N CYS A 104 2.87 7.86 -1.49
CA CYS A 104 4.07 8.50 -2.06
C CYS A 104 4.87 9.27 -1.02
N ARG A 105 4.21 9.99 -0.11
CA ARG A 105 4.88 10.74 0.96
C ARG A 105 5.64 9.81 1.90
N GLU A 106 5.06 8.66 2.26
CA GLU A 106 5.73 7.69 3.12
C GLU A 106 6.84 6.95 2.37
N LEU A 107 6.62 6.51 1.13
CA LEU A 107 7.67 5.92 0.29
C LEU A 107 8.85 6.87 0.10
N LYS A 108 8.61 8.18 -0.03
CA LYS A 108 9.69 9.19 -0.13
C LYS A 108 10.53 9.25 1.15
N ARG A 109 9.89 9.13 2.33
CA ARG A 109 10.61 9.03 3.60
C ARG A 109 11.43 7.74 3.70
N ILE A 110 10.87 6.62 3.25
CA ILE A 110 11.59 5.34 3.17
C ILE A 110 12.83 5.49 2.28
N LYS A 111 12.65 6.03 1.09
CA LYS A 111 13.72 6.30 0.13
C LYS A 111 14.84 7.14 0.73
N VAL A 112 14.51 8.19 1.51
CA VAL A 112 15.50 9.02 2.21
C VAL A 112 16.27 8.21 3.26
N VAL A 113 15.57 7.41 4.08
CA VAL A 113 16.22 6.54 5.08
C VAL A 113 17.15 5.52 4.44
N LEU A 114 16.80 5.04 3.25
CA LEU A 114 17.57 4.04 2.48
C LEU A 114 18.68 4.65 1.60
N GLY A 115 19.04 5.91 1.78
CA GLY A 115 20.13 6.54 1.04
C GLY A 115 19.76 6.92 -0.41
N GLY A 116 18.49 7.22 -0.67
CA GLY A 116 18.01 7.80 -1.93
C GLY A 116 17.45 6.82 -2.95
N ARG A 117 17.40 5.51 -2.65
CA ARG A 117 16.82 4.48 -3.52
C ARG A 117 15.91 3.54 -2.74
N LEU A 118 14.79 3.16 -3.35
CA LEU A 118 13.96 2.08 -2.85
C LEU A 118 14.55 0.74 -3.32
N PRO A 119 14.40 -0.34 -2.54
CA PRO A 119 14.79 -1.66 -2.99
C PRO A 119 13.88 -2.07 -4.17
N PRO A 120 14.39 -2.85 -5.12
CA PRO A 120 13.55 -3.42 -6.17
C PRO A 120 12.44 -4.27 -5.55
N GLY A 121 11.31 -4.43 -6.24
CA GLY A 121 10.16 -5.19 -5.77
C GLY A 121 8.94 -4.30 -5.50
N LYS A 122 8.10 -4.68 -4.52
CA LYS A 122 6.79 -4.03 -4.32
C LYS A 122 6.86 -2.58 -3.87
N MET A 123 7.91 -2.17 -3.17
CA MET A 123 8.09 -0.75 -2.82
C MET A 123 8.37 0.11 -4.06
N GLN A 124 9.19 -0.39 -4.98
CA GLN A 124 9.48 0.30 -6.24
C GLN A 124 8.25 0.27 -7.16
N GLU A 125 7.57 -0.87 -7.26
CA GLU A 125 6.30 -0.96 -8.01
C GLU A 125 5.26 0.03 -7.48
N ALA A 126 5.14 0.16 -6.16
CA ALA A 126 4.24 1.14 -5.56
C ALA A 126 4.63 2.59 -5.89
N TRP A 127 5.92 2.88 -5.90
CA TRP A 127 6.44 4.18 -6.32
C TRP A 127 6.06 4.51 -7.75
N ASP A 128 6.20 3.54 -8.65
CA ASP A 128 5.95 3.72 -10.07
C ASP A 128 4.45 3.78 -10.39
N VAL A 129 3.65 2.86 -9.82
CA VAL A 129 2.19 2.77 -10.04
C VAL A 129 1.46 3.97 -9.43
N ALA A 130 1.87 4.43 -8.25
CA ALA A 130 1.27 5.62 -7.64
C ALA A 130 1.75 6.94 -8.30
N GLY A 131 2.65 6.87 -9.29
CA GLY A 131 3.16 8.03 -10.02
C GLY A 131 3.98 8.97 -9.15
N CYS A 132 4.71 8.44 -8.17
CA CYS A 132 5.44 9.26 -7.22
C CYS A 132 6.61 10.00 -7.91
N SER A 133 6.57 11.33 -7.90
CA SER A 133 7.63 12.23 -8.41
C SER A 133 8.40 12.93 -7.30
#